data_AF-A0AAW2IG12-F1
#
_entry.id   AF-A0AAW2IG12-F1
#
_cell.length_a   1.000
_cell.length_b   1.000
_cell.length_c   1.000
_cell.angle_alpha   90.00
_cell.angle_beta   90.00
_cell.angle_gamma   90.00
#
_symmetry.space_group_name_H-M   'P 1'
#
loop_
_entity.id
_entity.type
_entity.pdbx_description
1 polymer ?
#
loop_
_entity_poly.entity_id
_entity_poly.type
_entity_poly.pdbx_seq_one_letter_code
_entity_poly.pdbx_strand_id
1 'polypeptide(L)'
;MYCSGKSVVFLCVVLSGCYCASVAVKDKEIECYAQEKVYHEESDQCYKLAVKGPCEAGKWLVLEKNPKRINPICVQEKCKDGEYYMPNTQTCVESKNKAMVCGEWQGVELINNVFGEGECVCTREPWRTRIGGDKNCYQLYTRGPCAAGQVVALPKNDTTEAACVNDPCLNFKKPGYDVVLAPSENGTCYELGTRGPCPEGLTFKVHVSSLKPSCVSLTTTIFSLQRPQNCYQDENGDCQKRVTNNRRREAEKFQKELFNAIRN
;
A
#
# COMPACT_ATOMS: atom_id res chain seq x y z
N MET A 1 25.28 23.93 -18.42
CA MET A 1 25.07 23.21 -19.69
C MET A 1 23.64 22.70 -19.72
N TYR A 2 22.83 23.25 -20.61
CA TYR A 2 21.48 22.77 -20.94
C TYR A 2 21.62 21.52 -21.83
N CYS A 3 20.79 20.50 -21.60
CA CYS A 3 20.61 19.41 -22.57
C CYS A 3 19.16 19.42 -23.05
N SER A 4 18.98 19.90 -24.28
CA SER A 4 17.74 19.83 -25.06
C SER A 4 18.03 18.95 -26.28
N GLY A 5 17.19 17.93 -26.49
CA GLY A 5 16.73 17.46 -27.79
C GLY A 5 17.69 16.72 -28.74
N LYS A 6 17.24 15.50 -29.09
CA LYS A 6 17.30 14.81 -30.40
C LYS A 6 18.64 14.18 -30.88
N SER A 7 18.55 12.85 -31.03
CA SER A 7 19.18 11.94 -32.02
C SER A 7 20.68 12.05 -32.37
N VAL A 8 21.32 10.86 -32.43
CA VAL A 8 22.41 10.40 -33.34
C VAL A 8 23.71 9.91 -32.67
N VAL A 9 23.95 8.59 -32.85
CA VAL A 9 25.18 7.79 -33.13
C VAL A 9 26.45 7.89 -32.24
N PHE A 10 26.95 6.69 -31.89
CA PHE A 10 28.20 6.37 -31.18
C PHE A 10 29.48 6.70 -31.99
N LEU A 11 30.50 7.30 -31.34
CA LEU A 11 31.83 6.72 -31.04
C LEU A 11 32.85 7.81 -30.66
N CYS A 12 33.49 7.70 -29.47
CA CYS A 12 34.94 7.83 -29.22
C CYS A 12 35.28 8.01 -27.71
N VAL A 13 35.79 6.93 -27.11
CA VAL A 13 37.06 6.78 -26.35
C VAL A 13 37.58 7.92 -25.43
N VAL A 14 37.42 7.67 -24.11
CA VAL A 14 38.42 7.71 -23.01
C VAL A 14 38.75 9.04 -22.27
N LEU A 15 38.49 8.95 -20.94
CA LEU A 15 39.01 9.68 -19.76
C LEU A 15 38.36 11.01 -19.32
N SER A 16 37.93 10.99 -18.04
CA SER A 16 37.48 12.10 -17.20
C SER A 16 36.11 12.72 -17.53
N GLY A 17 35.04 12.01 -17.16
CA GLY A 17 33.69 12.56 -17.16
C GLY A 17 32.88 12.02 -16.00
N CYS A 18 32.28 12.90 -15.19
CA CYS A 18 31.17 12.52 -14.32
C CYS A 18 30.06 11.92 -15.19
N TYR A 19 29.89 10.60 -15.12
CA TYR A 19 28.75 9.94 -15.75
C TYR A 19 27.50 10.31 -14.94
N CYS A 20 26.62 11.13 -15.51
CA CYS A 20 25.22 11.09 -15.12
C CYS A 20 24.70 9.71 -15.50
N ALA A 21 24.67 8.79 -14.54
CA ALA A 21 23.96 7.54 -14.71
C ALA A 21 22.48 7.88 -14.95
N SER A 22 22.05 7.78 -16.21
CA SER A 22 20.63 7.76 -16.53
C SER A 22 20.07 6.49 -15.90
N VAL A 23 19.42 6.63 -14.74
CA VAL A 23 18.66 5.54 -14.11
C VAL A 23 17.70 5.01 -15.18
N ALA A 24 17.81 3.73 -15.51
CA ALA A 24 16.95 3.12 -16.53
C ALA A 24 15.49 3.25 -16.07
N VAL A 25 14.55 3.47 -16.99
CA VAL A 25 13.11 3.65 -16.67
C VAL A 25 12.61 2.55 -15.71
N LYS A 26 13.07 1.32 -15.89
CA LYS A 26 12.74 0.16 -15.06
C LYS A 26 13.18 0.30 -13.59
N ASP A 27 14.30 0.96 -13.33
CA ASP A 27 14.78 1.20 -11.97
C ASP A 27 13.93 2.25 -11.25
N LYS A 28 13.45 3.27 -11.98
CA LYS A 28 12.51 4.28 -11.45
C LYS A 28 11.14 3.66 -11.13
N GLU A 29 10.65 2.76 -11.99
CA GLU A 29 9.42 2.00 -11.73
C GLU A 29 9.53 1.20 -10.43
N ILE A 30 10.64 0.47 -10.23
CA ILE A 30 10.88 -0.30 -9.01
C ILE A 30 10.89 0.61 -7.78
N GLU A 31 11.52 1.79 -7.86
CA GLU A 31 11.53 2.75 -6.77
C GLU A 31 10.13 3.26 -6.41
N CYS A 32 9.29 3.54 -7.40
CA CYS A 32 7.91 3.95 -7.16
C CYS A 32 7.07 2.79 -6.58
N TYR A 33 7.22 1.58 -7.10
CA TYR A 33 6.48 0.41 -6.60
C TYR A 33 6.85 0.06 -5.15
N ALA A 34 8.11 0.26 -4.74
CA ALA A 34 8.52 0.11 -3.35
C ALA A 34 7.81 1.09 -2.38
N GLN A 35 7.15 2.13 -2.92
CA GLN A 35 6.36 3.11 -2.17
C GLN A 35 4.85 2.96 -2.40
N GLU A 36 4.39 1.84 -2.97
CA GLU A 36 2.99 1.61 -3.38
C GLU A 36 2.45 2.71 -4.32
N LYS A 37 3.31 3.19 -5.22
CA LYS A 37 3.00 4.22 -6.23
C LYS A 37 3.37 3.72 -7.62
N VAL A 38 2.79 4.35 -8.64
CA VAL A 38 3.17 4.13 -10.05
C VAL A 38 4.08 5.24 -10.54
N TYR A 39 5.04 4.89 -11.40
CA TYR A 39 5.90 5.86 -12.08
C TYR A 39 5.14 6.46 -13.26
N HIS A 40 5.12 7.79 -13.35
CA HIS A 40 4.55 8.52 -14.48
C HIS A 40 5.68 9.13 -15.30
N GLU A 41 5.88 8.61 -16.52
CA GLU A 41 7.03 8.92 -17.38
C GLU A 41 7.14 10.41 -17.73
N GLU A 42 6.03 11.06 -18.09
CA GLU A 42 6.05 12.44 -18.60
C GLU A 42 6.48 13.47 -17.54
N SER A 43 6.09 13.24 -16.28
CA SER A 43 6.44 14.13 -15.16
C SER A 43 7.66 13.66 -14.38
N ASP A 44 8.21 12.48 -14.69
CA ASP A 44 9.33 11.85 -13.99
C ASP A 44 9.13 11.75 -12.46
N GLN A 45 7.95 11.30 -12.02
CA GLN A 45 7.55 11.29 -10.61
C GLN A 45 6.66 10.08 -10.25
N CYS A 46 6.60 9.75 -8.96
CA CYS A 46 5.76 8.66 -8.43
C CYS A 46 4.42 9.19 -7.91
N TYR A 47 3.32 8.57 -8.32
CA TYR A 47 1.97 8.96 -7.90
C TYR A 47 1.17 7.78 -7.36
N LYS A 48 0.23 8.08 -6.46
CA LYS A 48 -0.82 7.12 -6.11
C LYS A 48 -1.82 7.03 -7.27
N LEU A 49 -2.45 5.87 -7.39
CA LEU A 49 -3.57 5.67 -8.33
C LEU A 49 -4.88 6.18 -7.71
N ALA A 50 -5.89 6.36 -8.55
CA ALA A 50 -7.23 6.82 -8.21
C ALA A 50 -7.26 8.17 -7.45
N VAL A 51 -6.30 9.03 -7.80
CA VAL A 51 -6.21 10.42 -7.33
C VAL A 51 -5.80 11.31 -8.49
N LYS A 52 -5.98 12.63 -8.37
CA LYS A 52 -5.59 13.61 -9.41
C LYS A 52 -4.18 13.38 -9.96
N GLY A 53 -3.19 13.26 -9.08
CA GLY A 53 -1.80 13.05 -9.47
C GLY A 53 -1.28 14.12 -10.45
N PRO A 54 -0.65 13.74 -11.59
CA PRO A 54 -0.16 14.67 -12.61
C PRO A 54 -1.27 15.20 -13.54
N CYS A 55 -2.52 14.74 -13.38
CA CYS A 55 -3.59 15.00 -14.33
C CYS A 55 -4.20 16.41 -14.16
N GLU A 56 -4.86 16.88 -15.23
CA GLU A 56 -5.64 18.12 -15.24
C GLU A 56 -6.81 18.06 -14.24
N ALA A 57 -7.43 19.22 -13.95
CA ALA A 57 -8.60 19.27 -13.08
C ALA A 57 -9.77 18.41 -13.63
N GLY A 58 -10.41 17.63 -12.75
CA GLY A 58 -11.47 16.69 -13.12
C GLY A 58 -10.98 15.39 -13.75
N LYS A 59 -9.66 15.18 -13.82
CA LYS A 59 -9.04 13.92 -14.23
C LYS A 59 -8.23 13.33 -13.09
N TRP A 60 -8.13 12.02 -13.09
CA TRP A 60 -7.32 11.25 -12.16
C TRP A 60 -6.43 10.22 -12.86
N LEU A 61 -5.36 9.84 -12.18
CA LEU A 61 -4.41 8.84 -12.65
C LEU A 61 -4.90 7.45 -12.26
N VAL A 62 -5.19 6.62 -13.26
CA VAL A 62 -5.65 5.23 -13.09
C VAL A 62 -4.81 4.30 -13.97
N LEU A 63 -5.02 2.99 -13.85
CA LEU A 63 -4.46 2.02 -14.80
C LEU A 63 -5.36 1.84 -16.01
N GLU A 64 -4.74 1.65 -17.16
CA GLU A 64 -5.42 1.14 -18.35
C GLU A 64 -5.92 -0.29 -18.11
N LYS A 65 -7.08 -0.64 -18.67
CA LYS A 65 -7.64 -2.01 -18.61
C LYS A 65 -7.09 -2.87 -19.74
N ASN A 66 -6.69 -4.10 -19.43
CA ASN A 66 -6.07 -5.06 -20.36
C ASN A 66 -4.79 -4.57 -21.13
N PRO A 67 -3.91 -3.73 -20.56
CA PRO A 67 -2.67 -3.37 -21.22
C PRO A 67 -1.66 -4.52 -21.18
N LYS A 68 -0.68 -4.49 -22.10
CA LYS A 68 0.44 -5.46 -22.11
C LYS A 68 1.43 -5.25 -20.96
N ARG A 69 1.40 -4.07 -20.32
CA ARG A 69 2.25 -3.65 -19.21
C ARG A 69 1.44 -2.75 -18.27
N ILE A 70 1.90 -2.55 -17.04
CA ILE A 70 1.32 -1.53 -16.16
C ILE A 70 1.45 -0.18 -16.88
N ASN A 71 0.32 0.46 -17.17
CA ASN A 71 0.26 1.69 -17.94
C ASN A 71 -0.66 2.68 -17.22
N PRO A 72 -0.09 3.64 -16.47
CA PRO A 72 -0.87 4.67 -15.80
C PRO A 72 -1.32 5.74 -16.82
N ILE A 73 -2.60 6.06 -16.82
CA ILE A 73 -3.24 6.99 -17.76
C ILE A 73 -4.12 7.99 -16.99
N CYS A 74 -4.21 9.22 -17.50
CA CYS A 74 -5.15 10.21 -17.00
C CYS A 74 -6.53 10.01 -17.65
N VAL A 75 -7.56 9.74 -16.85
CA VAL A 75 -8.94 9.60 -17.35
C VAL A 75 -9.86 10.60 -16.67
N GLN A 76 -10.97 10.93 -17.34
CA GLN A 76 -12.01 11.80 -16.79
C GLN A 76 -12.73 11.09 -15.63
N GLU A 77 -12.93 11.80 -14.52
CA GLU A 77 -13.76 11.32 -13.42
C GLU A 77 -15.22 11.20 -13.90
N LYS A 78 -15.82 10.02 -13.67
CA LYS A 78 -17.19 9.72 -14.14
C LYS A 78 -18.27 10.27 -13.21
N CYS A 79 -17.93 10.49 -11.95
CA CYS A 79 -18.82 10.97 -10.90
C CYS A 79 -18.25 12.24 -10.28
N LYS A 80 -19.07 12.93 -9.49
CA LYS A 80 -18.64 14.14 -8.77
C LYS A 80 -17.79 13.76 -7.56
N ASP A 81 -17.08 14.73 -7.00
CA ASP A 81 -16.32 14.58 -5.77
C ASP A 81 -17.17 13.94 -4.66
N GLY A 82 -16.69 12.83 -4.09
CA GLY A 82 -17.38 12.09 -3.01
C GLY A 82 -18.33 10.99 -3.49
N GLU A 83 -18.46 10.78 -4.79
CA GLU A 83 -19.22 9.68 -5.40
C GLU A 83 -18.31 8.63 -6.04
N TYR A 84 -18.81 7.41 -6.15
CA TYR A 84 -18.08 6.27 -6.69
C TYR A 84 -18.83 5.69 -7.88
N TYR A 85 -18.12 5.54 -9.01
CA TYR A 85 -18.71 5.00 -10.23
C TYR A 85 -18.80 3.48 -10.18
N MET A 86 -20.01 2.94 -10.22
CA MET A 86 -20.25 1.50 -10.15
C MET A 86 -20.37 0.92 -11.56
N PRO A 87 -19.44 0.05 -12.02
CA PRO A 87 -19.42 -0.44 -13.40
C PRO A 87 -20.61 -1.36 -13.71
N ASN A 88 -21.05 -2.17 -12.75
CA ASN A 88 -22.13 -3.15 -12.96
C ASN A 88 -23.49 -2.48 -13.20
N THR A 89 -23.77 -1.37 -12.51
CA THR A 89 -25.03 -0.63 -12.60
C THR A 89 -24.93 0.62 -13.46
N GLN A 90 -23.71 1.05 -13.80
CA GLN A 90 -23.42 2.31 -14.49
C GLN A 90 -23.96 3.55 -13.75
N THR A 91 -23.87 3.55 -12.42
CA THR A 91 -24.39 4.61 -11.56
C THR A 91 -23.33 5.18 -10.63
N CYS A 92 -23.49 6.44 -10.24
CA CYS A 92 -22.71 7.06 -9.17
C CYS A 92 -23.38 6.84 -7.81
N VAL A 93 -22.61 6.44 -6.81
CA VAL A 93 -23.10 6.17 -5.45
C VAL A 93 -22.25 6.91 -4.44
N GLU A 94 -22.87 7.63 -3.51
CA GLU A 94 -22.17 8.28 -2.39
C GLU A 94 -21.78 7.27 -1.30
N SER A 95 -20.70 7.51 -0.54
CA SER A 95 -20.28 6.64 0.57
C SER A 95 -21.40 6.36 1.58
N LYS A 96 -22.27 7.35 1.86
CA LYS A 96 -23.39 7.23 2.79
C LYS A 96 -24.45 6.22 2.32
N ASN A 97 -24.55 6.00 1.01
CA ASN A 97 -25.49 5.09 0.36
C ASN A 97 -24.83 3.76 -0.05
N LYS A 98 -23.65 3.44 0.49
CA LYS A 98 -22.90 2.22 0.15
C LYS A 98 -23.72 0.94 0.30
N ALA A 99 -24.70 0.90 1.20
CA ALA A 99 -25.54 -0.28 1.41
C ALA A 99 -26.32 -0.71 0.14
N MET A 100 -26.60 0.23 -0.78
CA MET A 100 -27.26 -0.08 -2.05
C MET A 100 -26.41 -0.97 -2.97
N VAL A 101 -25.08 -0.95 -2.82
CA VAL A 101 -24.14 -1.65 -3.70
C VAL A 101 -23.28 -2.69 -2.97
N CYS A 102 -22.92 -2.40 -1.72
CA CYS A 102 -22.18 -3.30 -0.85
C CYS A 102 -23.10 -4.15 0.04
N GLY A 103 -24.43 -3.94 0.02
CA GLY A 103 -25.34 -4.55 0.99
C GLY A 103 -25.09 -4.07 2.43
N GLU A 104 -25.83 -4.64 3.38
CA GLU A 104 -25.72 -4.37 4.83
C GLU A 104 -24.50 -5.05 5.48
N TRP A 105 -23.40 -5.18 4.74
CA TRP A 105 -22.20 -5.87 5.21
C TRP A 105 -21.46 -5.03 6.25
N GLN A 106 -21.07 -5.65 7.36
CA GLN A 106 -20.37 -4.95 8.43
C GLN A 106 -18.89 -4.74 8.08
N GLY A 107 -18.37 -3.56 8.44
CA GLY A 107 -16.94 -3.27 8.31
C GLY A 107 -16.45 -3.14 6.86
N VAL A 108 -17.35 -2.82 5.93
CA VAL A 108 -17.01 -2.53 4.53
C VAL A 108 -16.98 -1.02 4.27
N GLU A 109 -16.17 -0.62 3.31
CA GLU A 109 -16.12 0.73 2.77
C GLU A 109 -16.16 0.71 1.24
N LEU A 110 -16.64 1.81 0.66
CA LEU A 110 -16.67 2.01 -0.78
C LEU A 110 -15.45 2.85 -1.15
N ILE A 111 -14.56 2.31 -1.99
CA ILE A 111 -13.34 2.98 -2.46
C ILE A 111 -13.28 2.99 -3.97
N ASN A 112 -12.38 3.78 -4.55
CA ASN A 112 -12.01 3.62 -5.95
C ASN A 112 -10.86 2.61 -6.07
N ASN A 113 -11.02 1.66 -6.96
CA ASN A 113 -9.97 0.71 -7.32
C ASN A 113 -8.93 1.34 -8.25
N VAL A 114 -7.94 0.55 -8.68
CA VAL A 114 -6.85 1.01 -9.57
C VAL A 114 -7.32 1.51 -10.94
N PHE A 115 -8.55 1.25 -11.34
CA PHE A 115 -9.17 1.69 -12.59
C PHE A 115 -10.08 2.92 -12.44
N GLY A 116 -10.18 3.47 -11.22
CA GLY A 116 -11.12 4.57 -10.93
C GLY A 116 -12.58 4.11 -10.84
N GLU A 117 -12.82 2.84 -10.51
CA GLU A 117 -14.17 2.29 -10.34
C GLU A 117 -14.44 2.01 -8.87
N GLY A 118 -15.69 2.22 -8.47
CA GLY A 118 -16.18 1.94 -7.14
C GLY A 118 -16.12 0.44 -6.83
N GLU A 119 -15.51 0.10 -5.70
CA GLU A 119 -15.38 -1.26 -5.19
C GLU A 119 -15.66 -1.32 -3.69
N CYS A 120 -16.39 -2.35 -3.28
CA CYS A 120 -16.68 -2.63 -1.88
C CYS A 120 -15.56 -3.47 -1.27
N VAL A 121 -14.78 -2.87 -0.38
CA VAL A 121 -13.65 -3.53 0.29
C VAL A 121 -13.84 -3.56 1.81
N CYS A 122 -13.09 -4.41 2.50
CA CYS A 122 -13.03 -4.31 3.96
C CYS A 122 -12.29 -3.04 4.39
N THR A 123 -12.78 -2.40 5.45
CA THR A 123 -12.16 -1.20 6.00
C THR A 123 -10.71 -1.45 6.40
N ARG A 124 -9.82 -0.51 6.06
CA ARG A 124 -8.37 -0.62 6.32
C ARG A 124 -7.91 0.03 7.62
N GLU A 125 -8.69 0.92 8.21
CA GLU A 125 -8.39 1.53 9.52
C GLU A 125 -9.64 1.47 10.43
N PRO A 126 -9.69 0.54 11.40
CA PRO A 126 -8.72 -0.54 11.64
C PRO A 126 -8.78 -1.61 10.53
N TRP A 127 -7.70 -2.39 10.38
CA TRP A 127 -7.63 -3.45 9.36
C TRP A 127 -8.65 -4.56 9.60
N ARG A 128 -9.55 -4.75 8.63
CA ARG A 128 -10.56 -5.81 8.61
C ARG A 128 -10.35 -6.76 7.44
N THR A 129 -10.80 -7.99 7.61
CA THR A 129 -10.73 -9.03 6.59
C THR A 129 -11.94 -9.97 6.65
N ARG A 130 -12.17 -10.72 5.56
CA ARG A 130 -13.19 -11.76 5.48
C ARG A 130 -12.60 -13.08 5.94
N ILE A 131 -13.46 -13.99 6.43
CA ILE A 131 -13.06 -15.37 6.77
C ILE A 131 -13.93 -16.30 5.93
N GLY A 132 -13.33 -17.28 5.26
CA GLY A 132 -14.07 -18.34 4.57
C GLY A 132 -15.13 -17.85 3.55
N GLY A 133 -14.87 -16.73 2.87
CA GLY A 133 -15.81 -16.15 1.90
C GLY A 133 -16.99 -15.35 2.49
N ASP A 134 -16.97 -15.03 3.79
CA ASP A 134 -18.00 -14.21 4.42
C ASP A 134 -18.15 -12.84 3.74
N LYS A 135 -19.39 -12.34 3.72
CA LYS A 135 -19.74 -11.00 3.26
C LYS A 135 -19.40 -9.91 4.29
N ASN A 136 -19.27 -10.25 5.57
CA ASN A 136 -18.85 -9.32 6.61
C ASN A 136 -17.32 -9.26 6.74
N CYS A 137 -16.84 -8.11 7.21
CA CYS A 137 -15.42 -7.85 7.45
C CYS A 137 -15.14 -7.71 8.95
N TYR A 138 -14.24 -8.54 9.45
CA TYR A 138 -13.89 -8.66 10.85
C TYR A 138 -12.52 -8.05 11.11
N GLN A 139 -12.41 -7.26 12.18
CA GLN A 139 -11.14 -6.64 12.56
C GLN A 139 -10.14 -7.70 13.00
N LEU A 140 -8.93 -7.62 12.46
CA LEU A 140 -7.83 -8.49 12.87
C LEU A 140 -7.54 -8.34 14.38
N TYR A 141 -7.16 -9.45 15.01
CA TYR A 141 -6.88 -9.56 16.46
C TYR A 141 -8.09 -9.30 17.37
N THR A 142 -9.29 -9.25 16.81
CA THR A 142 -10.56 -9.27 17.58
C THR A 142 -11.23 -10.62 17.46
N ARG A 143 -12.20 -10.92 18.33
CA ARG A 143 -12.93 -12.20 18.31
C ARG A 143 -13.64 -12.43 16.98
N GLY A 144 -14.28 -11.39 16.42
CA GLY A 144 -15.11 -11.54 15.22
C GLY A 144 -16.14 -12.67 15.37
N PRO A 145 -16.25 -13.58 14.38
CA PRO A 145 -17.17 -14.72 14.42
C PRO A 145 -16.56 -15.94 15.14
N CYS A 146 -15.34 -15.83 15.68
CA CYS A 146 -14.62 -16.96 16.26
C CYS A 146 -15.15 -17.35 17.64
N ALA A 147 -14.84 -18.58 18.06
CA ALA A 147 -15.19 -19.07 19.40
C ALA A 147 -14.48 -18.27 20.51
N ALA A 148 -14.95 -18.42 21.75
CA ALA A 148 -14.29 -17.81 22.91
C ALA A 148 -12.81 -18.25 23.00
N GLY A 149 -11.92 -17.30 23.29
CA GLY A 149 -10.47 -17.54 23.31
C GLY A 149 -9.80 -17.54 21.93
N GLN A 150 -10.54 -17.25 20.86
CA GLN A 150 -10.00 -17.13 19.50
C GLN A 150 -10.15 -15.72 18.95
N VAL A 151 -9.30 -15.38 17.98
CA VAL A 151 -9.32 -14.11 17.24
C VAL A 151 -9.13 -14.34 15.75
N VAL A 152 -9.55 -13.36 14.95
CA VAL A 152 -9.32 -13.32 13.51
C VAL A 152 -7.87 -12.92 13.24
N ALA A 153 -7.07 -13.81 12.65
CA ALA A 153 -5.72 -13.48 12.21
C ALA A 153 -5.26 -14.39 11.05
N LEU A 154 -4.16 -14.03 10.40
CA LEU A 154 -3.47 -14.94 9.49
C LEU A 154 -2.79 -16.08 10.29
N PRO A 155 -2.99 -17.36 9.91
CA PRO A 155 -2.26 -18.47 10.50
C PRO A 155 -0.73 -18.33 10.38
N LYS A 156 0.03 -19.00 11.25
CA LYS A 156 1.51 -18.93 11.18
C LYS A 156 2.06 -19.41 9.82
N ASN A 157 1.42 -20.43 9.25
CA ASN A 157 1.87 -21.10 8.02
C ASN A 157 1.13 -20.63 6.76
N ASP A 158 0.16 -19.72 6.89
CA ASP A 158 -0.65 -19.21 5.80
C ASP A 158 -0.71 -17.69 5.89
N THR A 159 -0.23 -17.01 4.86
CA THR A 159 -0.18 -15.55 4.78
C THR A 159 -1.23 -14.97 3.84
N THR A 160 -2.08 -15.82 3.27
CA THR A 160 -3.03 -15.45 2.22
C THR A 160 -4.45 -15.32 2.74
N GLU A 161 -4.88 -16.18 3.67
CA GLU A 161 -6.25 -16.19 4.16
C GLU A 161 -6.31 -16.11 5.68
N ALA A 162 -7.20 -15.25 6.17
CA ALA A 162 -7.44 -15.10 7.60
C ALA A 162 -8.36 -16.22 8.11
N ALA A 163 -8.10 -16.66 9.34
CA ALA A 163 -8.85 -17.71 9.99
C ALA A 163 -9.03 -17.40 11.48
N CYS A 164 -9.87 -18.21 12.14
CA CYS A 164 -9.96 -18.22 13.58
C CYS A 164 -8.73 -18.95 14.16
N VAL A 165 -7.92 -18.22 14.92
CA VAL A 165 -6.75 -18.76 15.62
C VAL A 165 -6.88 -18.54 17.11
N ASN A 166 -6.21 -19.36 17.91
CA ASN A 166 -6.14 -19.15 19.35
C ASN A 166 -5.51 -17.80 19.66
N ASP A 167 -6.12 -17.03 20.55
CA ASP A 167 -5.67 -15.70 20.91
C ASP A 167 -4.40 -15.78 21.76
N PRO A 168 -3.23 -15.38 21.24
CA PRO A 168 -1.97 -15.43 21.99
C PRO A 168 -1.95 -14.40 23.12
N CYS A 169 -2.85 -13.42 23.09
CA CYS A 169 -2.93 -12.34 24.06
C CYS A 169 -4.08 -12.50 25.06
N LEU A 170 -4.75 -13.66 25.07
CA LEU A 170 -5.92 -13.92 25.91
C LEU A 170 -5.66 -13.63 27.40
N ASN A 171 -4.51 -14.07 27.91
CA ASN A 171 -4.13 -13.92 29.32
C ASN A 171 -3.80 -12.47 29.73
N PHE A 172 -3.60 -11.57 28.76
CA PHE A 172 -3.29 -10.17 29.00
C PHE A 172 -4.54 -9.28 28.98
N LYS A 173 -5.68 -9.80 28.51
CA LYS A 173 -6.94 -9.06 28.45
C LYS A 173 -7.57 -8.95 29.84
N LYS A 174 -7.89 -7.73 30.25
CA LYS A 174 -8.56 -7.46 31.54
C LYS A 174 -10.06 -7.24 31.30
N PRO A 175 -10.94 -7.76 32.16
CA PRO A 175 -12.37 -7.47 32.09
C PRO A 175 -12.63 -5.96 32.16
N GLY A 176 -13.48 -5.44 31.26
CA GLY A 176 -13.82 -4.01 31.21
C GLY A 176 -12.79 -3.10 30.53
N TYR A 177 -11.72 -3.66 29.96
CA TYR A 177 -10.74 -2.91 29.18
C TYR A 177 -10.80 -3.31 27.70
N ASP A 178 -11.58 -2.56 26.91
CA ASP A 178 -11.82 -2.81 25.48
C ASP A 178 -10.67 -2.29 24.62
N VAL A 179 -9.54 -2.99 24.66
CA VAL A 179 -8.39 -2.74 23.78
C VAL A 179 -8.09 -3.94 22.90
N VAL A 180 -7.59 -3.68 21.71
CA VAL A 180 -7.17 -4.74 20.78
C VAL A 180 -5.69 -5.01 20.98
N LEU A 181 -5.38 -6.15 21.60
CA LEU A 181 -4.01 -6.61 21.82
C LEU A 181 -3.55 -7.51 20.68
N ALA A 182 -2.30 -7.35 20.25
CA ALA A 182 -1.65 -8.23 19.30
C ALA A 182 -0.23 -8.59 19.77
N PRO A 183 0.29 -9.78 19.44
CA PRO A 183 1.63 -10.19 19.82
C PRO A 183 2.67 -9.48 18.95
N SER A 184 3.75 -9.01 19.57
CA SER A 184 4.98 -8.63 18.85
C SER A 184 5.72 -9.87 18.33
N GLU A 185 6.82 -9.67 17.61
CA GLU A 185 7.68 -10.77 17.14
C GLU A 185 8.19 -11.67 18.27
N ASN A 186 8.40 -11.10 19.47
CA ASN A 186 8.85 -11.83 20.65
C ASN A 186 7.68 -12.46 21.45
N GLY A 187 6.44 -12.36 20.95
CA GLY A 187 5.25 -12.90 21.61
C GLY A 187 4.67 -12.04 22.74
N THR A 188 5.31 -10.91 23.09
CA THR A 188 4.76 -9.96 24.06
C THR A 188 3.59 -9.19 23.47
N CYS A 189 2.51 -9.06 24.22
CA CYS A 189 1.28 -8.43 23.73
C CYS A 189 1.27 -6.92 23.98
N TYR A 190 0.91 -6.17 22.94
CA TYR A 190 0.78 -4.72 22.99
C TYR A 190 -0.54 -4.28 22.35
N GLU A 191 -1.02 -3.12 22.76
CA GLU A 191 -2.21 -2.49 22.19
C GLU A 191 -1.93 -1.95 20.79
N LEU A 192 -2.76 -2.37 19.83
CA LEU A 192 -2.72 -1.85 18.46
C LEU A 192 -3.10 -0.37 18.44
N GLY A 193 -2.40 0.40 17.61
CA GLY A 193 -2.58 1.85 17.50
C GLY A 193 -1.76 2.66 18.51
N THR A 194 -1.05 2.01 19.44
CA THR A 194 -0.13 2.67 20.38
C THR A 194 1.32 2.55 19.90
N ARG A 195 2.26 3.20 20.60
CA ARG A 195 3.69 2.99 20.36
C ARG A 195 4.09 1.52 20.60
N GLY A 196 3.51 0.87 21.60
CA GLY A 196 3.83 -0.52 21.93
C GLY A 196 5.35 -0.77 22.07
N PRO A 197 5.92 -1.79 21.39
CA PRO A 197 7.34 -2.08 21.39
C PRO A 197 8.16 -1.20 20.44
N CYS A 198 7.51 -0.26 19.72
CA CYS A 198 8.14 0.42 18.60
C CYS A 198 9.02 1.61 19.03
N PRO A 199 10.09 1.89 18.27
CA PRO A 199 10.85 3.13 18.38
C PRO A 199 9.98 4.39 18.21
N GLU A 200 10.54 5.52 18.60
CA GLU A 200 9.89 6.83 18.40
C GLU A 200 9.56 7.09 16.92
N GLY A 201 8.40 7.69 16.67
CA GLY A 201 7.89 7.94 15.31
C GLY A 201 7.20 6.75 14.64
N LEU A 202 7.26 5.55 15.23
CA LEU A 202 6.56 4.36 14.76
C LEU A 202 5.38 4.01 15.68
N THR A 203 4.39 3.33 15.13
CA THR A 203 3.21 2.84 15.85
C THR A 203 3.03 1.36 15.60
N PHE A 204 2.66 0.62 16.63
CA PHE A 204 2.36 -0.80 16.54
C PHE A 204 0.97 -0.98 15.91
N LYS A 205 0.93 -1.35 14.64
CA LYS A 205 -0.32 -1.59 13.89
C LYS A 205 -0.23 -2.88 13.10
N VAL A 206 -1.32 -3.25 12.46
CA VAL A 206 -1.29 -4.28 11.43
C VAL A 206 -0.65 -3.69 10.16
N HIS A 207 0.39 -4.34 9.65
CA HIS A 207 1.09 -3.93 8.45
C HIS A 207 0.27 -4.25 7.20
N VAL A 208 0.19 -3.28 6.28
CA VAL A 208 -0.77 -3.25 5.18
C VAL A 208 -0.64 -4.43 4.22
N SER A 209 0.59 -4.86 3.93
CA SER A 209 0.83 -5.93 2.96
C SER A 209 0.94 -7.31 3.60
N SER A 210 1.37 -7.40 4.86
CA SER A 210 1.58 -8.70 5.53
C SER A 210 0.40 -9.10 6.40
N LEU A 211 -0.51 -8.16 6.71
CA LEU A 211 -1.64 -8.29 7.63
C LEU A 211 -1.24 -8.87 8.99
N LYS A 212 0.03 -8.66 9.39
CA LYS A 212 0.61 -9.06 10.68
C LYS A 212 0.97 -7.82 11.49
N PRO A 213 1.07 -7.91 12.84
CA PRO A 213 1.40 -6.79 13.69
C PRO A 213 2.85 -6.39 13.44
N SER A 214 3.11 -5.10 13.27
CA SER A 214 4.45 -4.59 13.02
C SER A 214 4.54 -3.12 13.41
N CYS A 215 5.77 -2.61 13.50
CA CYS A 215 6.03 -1.20 13.70
C CYS A 215 5.94 -0.48 12.35
N VAL A 216 4.89 0.31 12.17
CA VAL A 216 4.66 1.09 10.95
C VAL A 216 4.90 2.58 11.20
N SER A 217 5.40 3.29 10.19
CA SER A 217 5.66 4.73 10.31
C SER A 217 4.37 5.55 10.28
N LEU A 218 4.31 6.57 11.13
CA LEU A 218 3.25 7.57 11.15
C LEU A 218 3.33 8.56 9.97
N THR A 219 4.48 8.67 9.30
CA THR A 219 4.81 9.81 8.43
C THR A 219 4.69 9.52 6.93
N THR A 220 3.77 8.67 6.49
CA THR A 220 3.53 8.46 5.04
C THR A 220 3.02 9.71 4.29
N THR A 221 3.04 10.90 4.91
CA THR A 221 2.65 12.17 4.28
C THR A 221 3.58 13.37 4.49
N ILE A 222 4.74 13.33 5.19
CA ILE A 222 5.50 14.59 5.46
C ILE A 222 7.00 14.59 5.10
N PHE A 223 7.59 13.51 4.57
CA PHE A 223 8.95 13.61 4.00
C PHE A 223 9.00 13.18 2.54
N SER A 224 8.58 14.11 1.68
CA SER A 224 9.41 14.48 0.54
C SER A 224 10.77 14.91 1.09
N LEU A 225 11.79 14.05 1.03
CA LEU A 225 13.15 14.53 0.91
C LEU A 225 13.56 14.39 -0.55
N GLN A 226 13.65 15.56 -1.18
CA GLN A 226 14.31 15.75 -2.45
C GLN A 226 15.74 15.21 -2.39
N ARG A 227 16.09 14.42 -3.43
CA ARG A 227 17.43 14.19 -3.99
C ARG A 227 18.44 13.34 -3.18
N PRO A 228 19.32 12.62 -3.90
CA PRO A 228 20.15 11.57 -3.34
C PRO A 228 21.32 12.18 -2.57
N GLN A 229 21.30 12.04 -1.25
CA GLN A 229 22.55 12.02 -0.49
C GLN A 229 23.10 10.60 -0.57
N ASN A 230 24.09 10.45 -1.45
CA ASN A 230 24.95 9.28 -1.46
C ASN A 230 25.61 9.22 -0.08
N CYS A 231 25.25 8.22 0.72
CA CYS A 231 26.05 7.71 1.83
C CYS A 231 26.03 8.50 3.16
N TYR A 232 25.70 7.82 4.28
CA TYR A 232 26.12 8.22 5.62
C TYR A 232 27.30 7.32 6.02
N GLN A 233 28.45 7.93 6.29
CA GLN A 233 29.69 7.24 6.67
C GLN A 233 29.69 6.94 8.18
N ASP A 234 30.18 5.76 8.57
CA ASP A 234 30.46 5.45 9.97
C ASP A 234 31.80 6.06 10.44
N GLU A 235 32.18 5.80 11.69
CA GLU A 235 33.43 6.30 12.29
C GLU A 235 34.71 5.84 11.56
N ASN A 236 34.59 4.87 10.65
CA ASN A 236 35.68 4.39 9.80
C ASN A 236 35.61 4.93 8.36
N GLY A 237 34.64 5.79 8.05
CA GLY A 237 34.44 6.34 6.70
C GLY A 237 33.71 5.40 5.75
N ASP A 238 33.23 4.23 6.24
CA ASP A 238 32.56 3.24 5.42
C ASP A 238 31.07 3.58 5.27
N CYS A 239 30.59 3.44 4.04
CA CYS A 239 29.21 3.71 3.72
C CYS A 239 28.30 2.63 4.32
N GLN A 240 27.50 2.98 5.34
CA GLN A 240 26.57 2.00 5.89
C GLN A 240 25.54 1.63 4.84
N LYS A 241 25.57 0.37 4.38
CA LYS A 241 24.48 -0.23 3.60
C LYS A 241 23.25 -0.30 4.51
N ARG A 242 22.45 0.78 4.54
CA ARG A 242 21.08 0.73 5.08
C ARG A 242 20.38 -0.45 4.42
N VAL A 243 19.83 -1.34 5.24
CA VAL A 243 19.10 -2.57 4.88
C VAL A 243 18.37 -2.44 3.53
N THR A 244 19.07 -2.79 2.45
CA THR A 244 18.61 -2.70 1.06
C THR A 244 17.86 -3.95 0.61
N ASN A 245 17.64 -4.91 1.52
CA ASN A 245 17.16 -6.24 1.16
C ASN A 245 15.62 -6.33 1.02
N ASN A 246 14.86 -5.26 1.31
CA ASN A 246 13.38 -5.31 1.28
C ASN A 246 12.71 -4.54 0.13
N ARG A 247 13.28 -3.42 -0.34
CA ARG A 247 12.60 -2.55 -1.33
C ARG A 247 12.25 -3.25 -2.63
N ARG A 248 13.16 -4.08 -3.15
CA ARG A 248 12.92 -4.82 -4.39
C ARG A 248 11.83 -5.88 -4.22
N ARG A 249 11.76 -6.53 -3.06
CA ARG A 249 10.71 -7.52 -2.74
C ARG A 249 9.35 -6.86 -2.56
N GLU A 250 9.31 -5.71 -1.88
CA GLU A 250 8.11 -4.88 -1.73
C GLU A 250 7.61 -4.40 -3.10
N ALA A 251 8.52 -3.89 -3.94
CA ALA A 251 8.22 -3.48 -5.31
C ALA A 251 7.69 -4.66 -6.16
N GLU A 252 8.36 -5.81 -6.15
CA GLU A 252 7.95 -7.01 -6.89
C GLU A 252 6.57 -7.50 -6.46
N LYS A 253 6.25 -7.41 -5.16
CA LYS A 253 4.93 -7.77 -4.63
C LYS A 253 3.85 -6.84 -5.15
N PHE A 254 4.03 -5.53 -4.99
CA PHE A 254 3.05 -4.54 -5.46
C PHE A 254 2.89 -4.60 -6.99
N GLN A 255 4.00 -4.74 -7.72
CA GLN A 255 3.99 -4.92 -9.17
C GLN A 255 3.17 -6.15 -9.59
N LYS A 256 3.32 -7.29 -8.89
CA LYS A 256 2.53 -8.50 -9.13
C LYS A 256 1.04 -8.27 -8.88
N GLU A 257 0.67 -7.55 -7.83
CA GLU A 257 -0.73 -7.20 -7.54
C GLU A 257 -1.35 -6.35 -8.66
N LEU A 258 -0.63 -5.33 -9.13
CA LEU A 258 -1.08 -4.52 -10.28
C LEU A 258 -1.20 -5.36 -11.56
N PHE A 259 -0.24 -6.25 -11.84
CA PHE A 259 -0.29 -7.15 -13.00
C PHE A 259 -1.49 -8.11 -12.95
N ASN A 260 -1.82 -8.61 -11.77
CA ASN A 260 -3.00 -9.46 -11.59
C ASN A 260 -4.28 -8.65 -11.81
N ALA A 261 -4.34 -7.41 -11.31
CA ALA A 261 -5.50 -6.54 -11.49
C ALA A 261 -5.78 -6.25 -12.97
N ILE A 262 -4.76 -5.97 -13.79
CA ILE A 262 -4.93 -5.63 -15.21
C ILE A 262 -5.25 -6.81 -16.14
N ARG A 263 -5.12 -8.06 -15.66
CA ARG A 263 -5.38 -9.29 -16.43
C ARG A 263 -6.74 -9.93 -16.14
N ASN A 264 -7.42 -9.46 -15.09
CA ASN A 264 -8.76 -9.88 -14.70
C ASN A 264 -9.81 -8.90 -15.24
#